data_AF-A0A0P1AY81-F1
#
_entry.id   AF-A0A0P1AY81-F1
#
_cell.length_a   1.000
_cell.length_b   1.000
_cell.length_c   1.000
_cell.angle_alpha   90.00
_cell.angle_beta   90.00
_cell.angle_gamma   90.00
#
_symmetry.space_group_name_H-M   'P 1'
#
loop_
_entity.id
_entity.type
_entity.pdbx_description
1 polymer ?
#
loop_
_entity_poly.entity_id
_entity_poly.type
_entity_poly.pdbx_seq_one_letter_code
_entity_poly.pdbx_strand_id
1 'polypeptide(L)'
;MCGRAFSSCFLYMLPNVRTSVMSGKHVAGVLAQVQRENYKRRKETLSAFKQPIINKCDQESSAYYSVARLWNDGIMAPKDTRKVLGLS
;
A
#
# COMPACT_ATOMS: atom_id res chain seq x y z
N MET A 1 13.19 -1.67 -5.89
CA MET A 1 13.85 -1.63 -7.22
C MET A 1 13.96 -0.17 -7.67
N CYS A 2 14.79 0.64 -6.99
CA CYS A 2 14.82 2.11 -7.08
C CYS A 2 13.47 2.82 -6.79
N GLY A 3 12.99 2.74 -5.54
CA GLY A 3 11.78 3.46 -5.10
C GLY A 3 12.05 4.93 -4.74
N ARG A 4 11.03 5.66 -4.27
CA ARG A 4 11.14 7.12 -3.99
C ARG A 4 12.32 7.53 -3.10
N ALA A 5 12.70 6.68 -2.14
CA ALA A 5 13.84 6.94 -1.25
C ALA A 5 15.21 6.91 -1.94
N PHE A 6 15.29 6.45 -3.20
CA PHE A 6 16.54 6.33 -3.97
C PHE A 6 16.75 7.48 -4.96
N SER A 7 16.00 8.58 -4.84
CA SER A 7 16.17 9.79 -5.64
C SER A 7 16.18 9.56 -7.15
N SER A 8 15.23 8.78 -7.65
CA SER A 8 14.94 8.70 -9.09
C SER A 8 14.56 10.07 -9.65
N CYS A 9 15.03 10.44 -10.85
CA CYS A 9 14.66 11.71 -11.51
C CYS A 9 13.13 11.85 -11.65
N PHE A 10 12.48 10.78 -12.10
CA PHE A 10 11.03 10.67 -12.20
C PHE A 10 10.57 9.29 -11.74
N LEU A 11 9.46 9.24 -11.00
CA LEU A 11 8.81 8.04 -10.53
C LEU A 11 7.31 8.11 -10.83
N TYR A 12 6.82 7.22 -11.67
CA TYR A 12 5.40 7.18 -12.05
C TYR A 12 4.75 5.87 -11.64
N MET A 13 3.43 5.90 -11.46
CA MET A 13 2.62 4.71 -11.23
C MET A 13 1.58 4.51 -12.33
N LEU A 14 1.20 3.26 -12.56
CA LEU A 14 0.01 2.94 -13.35
C LEU A 14 -1.23 2.89 -12.43
N PRO A 15 -2.46 3.07 -12.95
CA PRO A 15 -3.66 3.17 -12.13
C PRO A 15 -3.98 1.90 -11.32
N ASN A 16 -3.51 0.74 -11.79
CA ASN A 16 -3.73 -0.57 -11.17
C ASN A 16 -2.63 -0.96 -10.17
N VAL A 17 -1.54 -0.20 -10.07
CA VAL A 17 -0.41 -0.52 -9.19
C VAL A 17 -0.80 -0.20 -7.75
N ARG A 18 -0.32 -1.05 -6.83
CA ARG A 18 -0.44 -0.84 -5.40
C ARG A 18 0.93 -0.72 -4.77
N THR A 19 1.07 0.18 -3.80
CA THR A 19 2.30 0.39 -3.03
C THR A 19 2.02 0.31 -1.54
N SER A 20 2.73 -0.55 -0.83
CA SER A 20 2.55 -0.75 0.60
C SER A 20 3.80 -1.42 1.17
N VAL A 21 4.00 -1.32 2.48
CA VAL A 21 5.09 -2.05 3.16
C VAL A 21 4.91 -3.56 3.00
N MET A 22 3.66 -4.05 3.13
CA MET A 22 3.28 -5.45 2.85
C MET A 22 1.76 -5.53 2.64
N SER A 23 1.27 -6.67 2.15
CA SER A 23 -0.17 -6.92 1.94
C SER A 23 -0.99 -6.79 3.23
N GLY A 24 -2.17 -6.16 3.17
CA GLY A 24 -3.03 -5.94 4.33
C GLY A 24 -3.41 -7.22 5.09
N LYS A 25 -3.58 -8.34 4.37
CA LYS A 25 -3.82 -9.66 4.98
C LYS A 25 -2.65 -10.13 5.86
N HIS A 26 -1.41 -9.86 5.42
CA HIS A 26 -0.21 -10.20 6.17
C HIS A 26 -0.07 -9.30 7.41
N VAL A 27 -0.25 -7.98 7.25
CA VAL A 27 -0.24 -7.03 8.39
C VAL A 27 -1.24 -7.45 9.46
N ALA A 28 -2.50 -7.69 9.05
CA ALA A 28 -3.56 -8.09 9.96
C ALA A 28 -3.30 -9.45 10.62
N GLY A 29 -2.66 -10.39 9.90
CA GLY A 29 -2.24 -11.68 10.43
C GLY A 29 -1.21 -11.54 11.55
N VAL A 30 -0.13 -10.78 11.29
CA VAL A 30 0.95 -10.55 12.27
C VAL A 30 0.43 -9.80 13.49
N LEU A 31 -0.34 -8.72 13.31
CA LEU A 31 -0.92 -7.97 14.42
C LEU A 31 -1.90 -8.79 15.25
N ALA A 32 -2.71 -9.64 14.61
CA ALA A 32 -3.59 -10.55 15.32
C ALA A 32 -2.83 -11.63 16.11
N GLN A 33 -1.67 -12.09 15.60
CA GLN A 33 -0.82 -13.03 16.33
C GLN A 33 -0.26 -12.40 17.61
N VAL A 34 0.23 -11.16 17.53
CA VAL A 34 0.71 -10.40 18.71
C VAL A 34 -0.42 -10.17 19.72
N GLN A 35 -1.62 -9.85 19.26
CA GLN A 35 -2.77 -9.56 20.12
C GLN A 35 -3.52 -10.80 20.64
N ARG A 36 -3.10 -12.01 20.24
CA ARG A 36 -3.85 -13.25 20.52
C ARG A 36 -4.09 -13.48 22.01
N GLU A 37 -3.08 -13.30 22.84
CA GLU A 37 -3.20 -13.51 24.30
C GLU A 37 -4.04 -12.44 24.99
N ASN A 38 -3.96 -11.19 24.52
CA ASN A 38 -4.78 -10.10 25.06
C ASN A 38 -6.27 -10.32 24.79
N TYR A 39 -6.61 -10.75 23.57
CA TYR A 39 -7.99 -11.03 23.18
C TYR A 39 -8.54 -12.30 23.86
N LYS A 40 -7.71 -13.33 24.07
CA LYS A 40 -8.08 -14.51 24.87
C LYS A 40 -8.47 -14.11 26.30
N ARG A 41 -7.67 -13.26 26.95
CA ARG A 41 -7.96 -12.76 28.31
C ARG A 41 -9.27 -11.96 28.38
N ARG A 42 -9.60 -11.21 27.33
CA ARG A 42 -10.83 -10.41 27.20
C ARG A 42 -12.05 -11.19 26.71
N LYS A 43 -11.87 -12.46 26.29
CA LYS A 43 -12.92 -13.29 25.64
C LYS A 43 -13.52 -12.64 24.39
N GLU A 44 -12.74 -11.85 23.66
CA GLU A 44 -13.15 -11.15 22.43
C GLU A 44 -12.67 -11.87 21.17
N THR A 45 -13.35 -11.64 20.03
CA THR A 45 -13.05 -12.31 18.76
C THR A 45 -12.03 -11.54 17.92
N LEU A 46 -10.94 -12.20 17.52
CA LEU A 46 -9.88 -11.63 16.67
C LEU A 46 -10.32 -11.35 15.22
N SER A 47 -11.44 -11.91 14.77
CA SER A 47 -11.93 -11.71 13.38
C SER A 47 -12.29 -10.25 13.12
N ALA A 48 -13.00 -9.62 14.06
CA ALA A 48 -13.38 -8.21 13.97
C ALA A 48 -12.17 -7.27 14.00
N PHE A 49 -11.06 -7.68 14.62
CA PHE A 49 -9.82 -6.90 14.68
C PHE A 49 -9.09 -6.85 13.34
N LYS A 50 -9.14 -7.92 12.54
CA LYS A 50 -8.39 -8.01 11.28
C LYS A 50 -8.98 -7.16 10.16
N GLN A 51 -10.30 -7.14 10.01
CA GLN A 51 -10.98 -6.49 8.89
C GLN A 51 -10.66 -4.99 8.74
N PRO A 52 -10.69 -4.15 9.80
CA PRO A 52 -10.38 -2.73 9.66
C PRO A 52 -8.92 -2.48 9.22
N ILE A 53 -7.99 -3.34 9.66
CA ILE A 53 -6.58 -3.25 9.28
C ILE A 53 -6.42 -3.57 7.80
N ILE A 54 -7.07 -4.64 7.31
CA ILE A 54 -7.06 -5.01 5.89
C ILE A 54 -7.61 -3.86 5.04
N ASN A 55 -8.78 -3.34 5.40
CA ASN A 55 -9.44 -2.26 4.67
C ASN A 55 -8.57 -0.99 4.63
N LYS A 56 -7.95 -0.63 5.76
CA LYS A 56 -7.03 0.51 5.82
C LYS A 56 -5.83 0.30 4.90
N CYS A 57 -5.17 -0.85 4.99
CA CYS A 57 -4.03 -1.14 4.13
C CYS A 57 -4.42 -1.15 2.64
N ASP A 58 -5.58 -1.71 2.29
CA ASP A 58 -6.05 -1.74 0.90
C ASP A 58 -6.30 -0.32 0.38
N GLN A 59 -6.94 0.55 1.17
CA GLN A 59 -7.19 1.94 0.83
C GLN A 59 -5.87 2.74 0.66
N GLU A 60 -4.96 2.61 1.62
CA GLU A 60 -3.67 3.32 1.62
C GLU A 60 -2.72 2.79 0.54
N SER A 61 -2.95 1.58 0.04
CA SER A 61 -2.10 0.97 -0.99
C SER A 61 -2.34 1.48 -2.41
N SER A 62 -3.45 2.20 -2.65
CA SER A 62 -3.85 2.67 -3.97
C SER A 62 -2.85 3.66 -4.58
N ALA A 63 -2.65 3.60 -5.90
CA ALA A 63 -1.89 4.61 -6.66
C ALA A 63 -2.43 6.04 -6.44
N TYR A 64 -3.74 6.21 -6.26
CA TYR A 64 -4.32 7.52 -5.96
C TYR A 64 -3.95 8.03 -4.57
N TYR A 65 -3.85 7.12 -3.59
CA TYR A 65 -3.45 7.48 -2.23
C TYR A 65 -2.00 7.94 -2.18
N SER A 66 -1.13 7.28 -2.96
CA SER A 66 0.29 7.59 -3.04
C SER A 66 0.59 8.89 -3.80
N VAL A 67 -0.08 9.14 -4.93
CA VAL A 67 0.12 10.37 -5.71
C VAL A 67 -0.36 11.61 -4.97
N ALA A 68 -1.47 11.51 -4.22
CA ALA A 68 -1.97 12.59 -3.36
C ALA A 68 -0.97 12.99 -2.24
N ARG A 69 0.03 12.15 -1.98
CA ARG A 69 1.09 12.35 -0.98
C ARG A 69 2.48 12.55 -1.59
N LEU A 70 2.56 12.73 -2.91
CA LEU A 70 3.82 12.93 -3.63
C LEU A 70 4.84 11.82 -3.42
N TRP A 71 4.38 10.58 -3.20
CA TRP A 71 5.26 9.41 -3.17
C TRP A 71 5.77 9.06 -4.57
N ASN A 72 5.05 9.53 -5.60
CA ASN A 72 5.38 9.41 -7.03
C ASN A 72 5.00 10.74 -7.71
N ASP A 73 5.59 11.02 -8.85
CA ASP A 73 5.44 12.27 -9.61
C ASP A 73 4.20 12.26 -10.51
N GLY A 74 3.50 11.13 -10.63
CA GLY A 74 2.22 11.06 -11.33
C GLY A 74 1.66 9.66 -11.53
N ILE A 75 0.39 9.61 -11.96
CA ILE A 75 -0.24 8.40 -12.51
C ILE A 75 -0.32 8.57 -14.02
N MET A 76 0.17 7.59 -14.78
CA MET A 76 0.10 7.59 -16.24
C MET A 76 -0.72 6.42 -16.78
N ALA A 77 -1.32 6.57 -17.96
CA ALA A 77 -1.97 5.43 -18.62
C ALA A 77 -0.91 4.45 -19.15
N PRO A 78 -1.14 3.12 -19.11
CA PRO A 78 -0.16 2.13 -19.58
C PRO A 78 0.29 2.34 -21.04
N LYS A 79 -0.60 2.79 -21.91
CA LYS A 79 -0.31 3.08 -23.32
C LYS A 79 0.65 4.28 -23.52
N ASP A 80 0.71 5.19 -22.55
CA ASP A 80 1.50 6.42 -22.65
C ASP A 80 2.93 6.24 -22.09
N THR A 81 3.24 5.07 -21.52
CA THR A 81 4.52 4.78 -20.87
C THR A 81 5.74 5.16 -21.72
N ARG A 82 5.75 4.76 -23.00
CA ARG A 82 6.86 5.07 -23.92
C ARG A 82 7.02 6.58 -24.13
N LYS A 83 5.91 7.30 -24.29
CA LYS A 83 5.93 8.74 -24.55
C LYS A 83 6.40 9.51 -23.32
N VAL A 84 5.90 9.17 -22.15
CA VAL A 84 6.29 9.82 -20.89
C VAL A 84 7.77 9.60 -20.63
N LEU A 85 8.25 8.35 -20.70
CA LEU A 85 9.66 8.05 -20.47
C LEU A 85 10.60 8.64 -21.51
N GLY A 86 10.17 8.78 -22.78
CA GLY A 86 10.98 9.39 -23.82
C GLY A 86 11.08 10.93 -23.73
N LEU A 87 10.24 11.56 -22.91
CA LEU A 87 10.20 13.01 -22.69
C LEU A 87 10.60 13.42 -21.26
N SER A 88 10.86 12.43 -20.39
CA SER A 88 11.33 12.62 -19.02
C SER A 88 12.85 12.63 -18.95
#